data_AF-A0A919Y568-F1
#
_entry.id   AF-A0A919Y568-F1
#
_cell.length_a   1.000
_cell.length_b   1.000
_cell.length_c   1.000
_cell.angle_alpha   90.00
_cell.angle_beta   90.00
_cell.angle_gamma   90.00
#
_symmetry.space_group_name_H-M   'P 1'
#
loop_
_entity.id
_entity.type
_entity.pdbx_description
1 polymer ?
#
loop_
_entity_poly.entity_id
_entity_poly.type
_entity_poly.pdbx_seq_one_letter_code
_entity_poly.pdbx_strand_id
1 'polypeptide(L)'
;MSHSLFKNCLTRAVICSVLLSLVLSFTGAFPSYAALSSSWDEAITSIDKLYDSSQSLESSNKAAKQQIQLLRKENNERLKSINTQVKLIDKTYLDRLKAEADSIRQKHAPLLAEYTALGKKTSEARKNKDNKTVLLYDLKRNRIKAEAASARQSIKQKQEAYSSAKKHTAAKAKLVKDAIIRVPAIKKQITAENQQITALNKSKTEANKRYKAAVKQGDAPAAKAELAVIVDILKQIQTSQQKIMKYEQSIAAMLNSAEARLPN
;
A
#
# COMPACT_ATOMS: atom_id res chain seq x y z
N MET A 1 42.32 -74.13 44.29
CA MET A 1 41.23 -73.13 44.30
C MET A 1 41.68 -71.87 45.07
N SER A 2 42.54 -71.03 44.49
CA SER A 2 43.00 -69.78 45.18
C SER A 2 43.43 -68.64 44.25
N HIS A 3 43.16 -68.72 42.94
CA HIS A 3 43.55 -67.67 41.98
C HIS A 3 42.38 -66.90 41.34
N SER A 4 41.14 -67.39 41.44
CA SER A 4 39.96 -66.72 40.88
C SER A 4 39.35 -65.66 41.80
N LEU A 5 39.54 -65.76 43.12
CA LEU A 5 38.98 -64.82 44.09
C LEU A 5 39.78 -63.51 44.18
N PHE A 6 41.09 -63.53 43.89
CA PHE A 6 41.95 -62.34 43.96
C PHE A 6 41.76 -61.39 42.77
N LYS A 7 41.53 -61.93 41.56
CA LYS A 7 41.31 -61.12 40.33
C LYS A 7 39.98 -60.35 40.36
N ASN A 8 38.92 -60.92 40.94
CA ASN A 8 37.61 -60.28 41.03
C ASN A 8 37.52 -59.17 42.09
N CYS A 9 38.40 -59.18 43.10
CA CYS A 9 38.47 -58.12 44.10
C CYS A 9 39.24 -56.90 43.55
N LEU A 10 40.32 -57.15 42.79
CA LEU A 10 41.14 -56.10 42.18
C LEU A 10 40.41 -55.35 41.06
N THR A 11 39.61 -56.04 40.23
CA THR A 11 38.80 -55.41 39.17
C THR A 11 37.63 -54.60 39.72
N ARG A 12 36.98 -55.03 40.81
CA ARG A 12 35.90 -54.25 41.45
C ARG A 12 36.41 -53.00 42.17
N ALA A 13 37.60 -53.05 42.77
CA ALA A 13 38.23 -51.90 43.40
C ALA A 13 38.64 -50.81 42.39
N VAL A 14 39.16 -51.22 41.22
CA VAL A 14 39.53 -50.29 40.14
C VAL A 14 38.29 -49.67 39.47
N ILE A 15 37.22 -50.42 39.26
CA ILE A 15 35.96 -49.88 38.70
C ILE A 15 35.30 -48.90 39.68
N CYS A 16 35.34 -49.15 40.99
CA CYS A 16 34.83 -48.20 41.98
C CYS A 16 35.71 -46.94 42.08
N SER A 17 37.04 -47.03 41.95
CA SER A 17 37.89 -45.84 41.99
C SER A 17 37.77 -44.98 40.73
N VAL A 18 37.52 -45.59 39.56
CA VAL A 18 37.27 -44.88 38.29
C VAL A 18 35.89 -44.22 38.29
N LEU A 19 34.86 -44.86 38.85
CA LEU A 19 33.53 -44.22 38.99
C LEU A 19 33.53 -43.08 40.01
N LEU A 20 34.30 -43.19 41.10
CA LEU A 20 34.41 -42.12 42.12
C LEU A 20 35.23 -40.91 41.61
N SER A 21 36.25 -41.14 40.79
CA SER A 21 37.06 -40.08 40.16
C SER A 21 36.35 -39.40 38.98
N LEU A 22 35.44 -40.08 38.29
CA LEU A 22 34.59 -39.47 37.26
C LEU A 22 33.52 -38.54 37.86
N VAL A 23 32.98 -38.85 39.04
CA VAL A 23 32.02 -37.99 39.75
C VAL A 23 32.69 -36.74 40.34
N LEU A 24 33.93 -36.85 40.81
CA LEU A 24 34.71 -35.72 41.34
C LEU A 24 35.27 -34.79 40.24
N SER A 25 35.34 -35.25 39.00
CA SER A 25 35.76 -34.42 37.85
C SER A 25 34.59 -33.66 37.20
N PHE A 26 33.35 -33.92 37.64
CA PHE A 26 32.13 -33.22 37.18
C PHE A 26 31.66 -32.14 38.16
N THR A 27 32.51 -31.70 39.09
CA THR A 27 32.29 -30.47 39.88
C THR A 27 32.70 -29.23 39.07
N GLY A 28 32.26 -29.15 37.81
CA GLY A 28 32.29 -27.92 37.05
C GLY A 28 31.18 -27.02 37.57
N ALA A 29 31.51 -26.13 38.52
CA ALA A 29 30.74 -24.96 38.92
C ALA A 29 29.21 -25.14 38.92
N PHE A 30 28.68 -25.98 39.82
CA PHE A 30 27.28 -25.80 40.21
C PHE A 30 27.18 -24.41 40.87
N PRO A 31 26.34 -23.50 40.37
CA PRO A 31 26.16 -22.20 40.98
C PRO A 31 25.84 -22.39 42.46
N SER A 32 26.50 -21.61 43.32
CA SER A 32 26.25 -21.69 44.76
C SER A 32 24.76 -21.46 45.03
N TYR A 33 24.19 -22.20 45.98
CA TYR A 33 22.78 -22.07 46.35
C TYR A 33 22.40 -20.62 46.73
N ALA A 34 23.35 -19.84 47.23
CA ALA A 34 23.21 -18.40 47.47
C ALA A 34 23.06 -17.56 46.17
N ALA A 35 23.81 -17.88 45.11
CA ALA A 35 23.66 -17.24 43.80
C ALA A 35 22.36 -17.67 43.10
N LEU A 36 21.90 -18.90 43.34
CA LEU A 36 20.60 -19.36 42.83
C LEU A 36 19.43 -18.66 43.54
N SER A 37 19.43 -18.63 44.87
CA SER A 37 18.35 -17.97 45.66
C SER A 37 18.22 -16.47 45.38
N SER A 38 19.33 -15.74 45.29
CA SER A 38 19.32 -14.32 44.91
C SER A 38 18.76 -14.08 43.50
N SER A 39 19.13 -14.92 42.52
CA SER A 39 18.59 -14.87 41.15
C SER A 39 17.07 -15.10 41.10
N TRP A 40 16.55 -15.96 41.97
CA TRP A 40 15.12 -16.25 42.07
C TRP A 40 14.32 -15.09 42.69
N ASP A 41 14.79 -14.53 43.79
CA ASP A 41 14.12 -13.40 44.45
C ASP A 41 14.09 -12.15 43.55
N GLU A 42 15.19 -11.89 42.83
CA GLU A 42 15.25 -10.86 41.79
C GLU A 42 14.30 -11.15 40.63
N ALA A 43 14.15 -12.43 40.25
CA ALA A 43 13.28 -12.82 39.16
C ALA A 43 11.81 -12.61 39.50
N ILE A 44 11.38 -13.06 40.68
CA ILE A 44 10.01 -12.88 41.17
C ILE A 44 9.66 -11.38 41.23
N THR A 45 10.54 -10.56 41.82
CA THR A 45 10.34 -9.11 41.92
C THR A 45 10.25 -8.42 40.54
N SER A 46 10.96 -8.95 39.54
CA SER A 46 10.95 -8.41 38.17
C SER A 46 9.72 -8.82 37.38
N ILE A 47 9.15 -10.00 37.63
CA ILE A 47 8.03 -10.56 36.88
C ILE A 47 6.79 -9.66 37.00
N ASP A 48 6.48 -9.15 38.19
CA ASP A 48 5.33 -8.25 38.38
C ASP A 48 5.45 -6.99 37.50
N LYS A 49 6.61 -6.32 37.53
CA LYS A 49 6.87 -5.12 36.71
C LYS A 49 6.80 -5.41 35.22
N LEU A 50 7.35 -6.54 34.79
CA LEU A 50 7.32 -6.96 33.38
C LEU A 50 5.89 -7.31 32.94
N TYR A 51 5.12 -7.93 33.82
CA TYR A 51 3.72 -8.28 33.57
C TYR A 51 2.88 -7.01 33.42
N ASP A 52 2.97 -6.07 34.35
CA ASP A 52 2.29 -4.78 34.27
C ASP A 52 2.67 -4.01 33.00
N SER A 53 3.97 -3.98 32.67
CA SER A 53 4.44 -3.38 31.42
C SER A 53 3.83 -4.07 30.20
N SER A 54 3.73 -5.40 30.20
CA SER A 54 3.15 -6.14 29.09
C SER A 54 1.67 -5.81 28.91
N GLN A 55 0.89 -5.75 30.00
CA GLN A 55 -0.54 -5.44 29.96
C GLN A 55 -0.82 -4.01 29.51
N SER A 56 -0.03 -3.06 30.00
CA SER A 56 -0.10 -1.67 29.56
C SER A 56 0.20 -1.54 28.06
N LEU A 57 1.26 -2.19 27.57
CA LEU A 57 1.62 -2.18 26.16
C LEU A 57 0.58 -2.88 25.28
N GLU A 58 -0.01 -4.00 25.71
CA GLU A 58 -1.07 -4.66 24.97
C GLU A 58 -2.30 -3.76 24.83
N SER A 59 -2.71 -3.11 25.91
CA SER A 59 -3.83 -2.18 25.93
C SER A 59 -3.58 -0.97 25.01
N SER A 60 -2.41 -0.36 25.12
CA SER A 60 -1.98 0.75 24.25
C SER A 60 -1.94 0.33 22.78
N ASN A 61 -1.35 -0.83 22.46
CA ASN A 61 -1.26 -1.33 21.09
C ASN A 61 -2.63 -1.66 20.49
N LYS A 62 -3.59 -2.10 21.31
CA LYS A 62 -4.99 -2.32 20.90
C LYS A 62 -5.68 -1.00 20.57
N ALA A 63 -5.54 0.01 21.43
CA ALA A 63 -6.12 1.34 21.21
C ALA A 63 -5.52 2.01 19.95
N ALA A 64 -4.20 1.98 19.79
CA ALA A 64 -3.52 2.52 18.61
C ALA A 64 -3.98 1.82 17.33
N LYS A 65 -4.12 0.48 17.35
CA LYS A 65 -4.66 -0.28 16.22
C LYS A 65 -6.06 0.21 15.84
N GLN A 66 -6.96 0.43 16.80
CA GLN A 66 -8.32 0.91 16.52
C GLN A 66 -8.30 2.30 15.88
N GLN A 67 -7.52 3.23 16.43
CA GLN A 67 -7.37 4.58 15.86
C GLN A 67 -6.83 4.55 14.42
N ILE A 68 -5.81 3.74 14.16
CA ILE A 68 -5.26 3.55 12.80
C ILE A 68 -6.34 3.05 11.84
N GLN A 69 -7.20 2.10 12.26
CA GLN A 69 -8.26 1.59 11.38
C GLN A 69 -9.33 2.63 11.08
N LEU A 70 -9.70 3.46 12.06
CA LEU A 70 -10.65 4.55 11.86
C LEU A 70 -10.10 5.56 10.85
N LEU A 71 -8.88 6.06 11.06
CA LEU A 71 -8.25 7.02 10.16
C LEU A 71 -8.05 6.44 8.75
N ARG A 72 -7.66 5.17 8.65
CA ARG A 72 -7.54 4.47 7.35
C ARG A 72 -8.87 4.40 6.62
N LYS A 73 -9.97 4.09 7.31
CA LYS A 73 -11.30 4.02 6.72
C LYS A 73 -11.68 5.38 6.12
N GLU A 74 -11.55 6.43 6.92
CA GLU A 74 -11.81 7.81 6.49
C GLU A 74 -10.94 8.21 5.29
N ASN A 75 -9.62 7.97 5.35
CA ASN A 75 -8.68 8.26 4.27
C ASN A 75 -9.08 7.55 2.96
N ASN A 76 -9.52 6.29 3.03
CA ASN A 76 -9.93 5.53 1.85
C ASN A 76 -11.24 6.05 1.24
N GLU A 77 -12.21 6.43 2.07
CA GLU A 77 -13.47 7.02 1.63
C GLU A 77 -13.23 8.37 0.95
N ARG A 78 -12.41 9.23 1.58
CA ARG A 78 -12.01 10.53 1.03
C ARG A 78 -11.24 10.39 -0.28
N LEU A 79 -10.26 9.50 -0.35
CA LEU A 79 -9.53 9.21 -1.58
C LEU A 79 -10.46 8.74 -2.71
N LYS A 80 -11.46 7.90 -2.40
CA LYS A 80 -12.48 7.47 -3.37
C LYS A 80 -13.32 8.66 -3.84
N SER A 81 -13.77 9.51 -2.92
CA SER A 81 -14.54 10.72 -3.22
C SER A 81 -13.76 11.66 -4.15
N ILE A 82 -12.51 11.99 -3.81
CA ILE A 82 -11.63 12.84 -4.63
C ILE A 82 -11.48 12.25 -6.04
N ASN A 83 -11.19 10.96 -6.17
CA ASN A 83 -11.06 10.31 -7.48
C ASN A 83 -12.35 10.37 -8.31
N THR A 84 -13.52 10.29 -7.67
CA THR A 84 -14.81 10.49 -8.34
C THR A 84 -14.98 11.93 -8.79
N GLN A 85 -14.74 12.90 -7.90
CA GLN A 85 -14.87 14.33 -8.23
C GLN A 85 -13.93 14.73 -9.38
N VAL A 86 -12.69 14.24 -9.38
CA VAL A 86 -11.72 14.45 -10.48
C VAL A 86 -12.26 13.97 -11.84
N LYS A 87 -13.05 12.89 -11.88
CA LYS A 87 -13.68 12.40 -13.12
C LYS A 87 -14.88 13.24 -13.55
N LEU A 88 -15.46 14.00 -12.63
CA LEU A 88 -16.62 14.84 -12.87
C LEU A 88 -16.25 16.29 -13.23
N ILE A 89 -14.98 16.71 -13.03
CA ILE A 89 -14.50 18.05 -13.39
C ILE A 89 -14.90 18.36 -14.83
N ASP A 90 -15.65 19.45 -14.99
CA ASP A 90 -16.13 19.99 -16.26
C ASP A 90 -16.88 18.97 -17.15
N LYS A 91 -17.33 17.82 -16.62
CA LYS A 91 -17.92 16.73 -17.42
C LYS A 91 -19.11 17.20 -18.24
N THR A 92 -20.09 17.84 -17.59
CA THR A 92 -21.29 18.36 -18.25
C THR A 92 -20.95 19.38 -19.35
N TYR A 93 -19.95 20.24 -19.09
CA TYR A 93 -19.51 21.24 -20.06
C TYR A 93 -18.83 20.59 -21.28
N LEU A 94 -17.97 19.60 -21.05
CA LEU A 94 -17.33 18.82 -22.11
C LEU A 94 -18.34 18.03 -22.93
N ASP A 95 -19.32 17.39 -22.28
CA ASP A 95 -20.38 16.63 -22.95
C ASP A 95 -21.21 17.54 -23.85
N ARG A 96 -21.55 18.75 -23.38
CA ARG A 96 -22.24 19.77 -24.18
C ARG A 96 -21.43 20.21 -25.39
N LEU A 97 -20.14 20.57 -25.21
CA LEU A 97 -19.28 20.99 -26.32
C LEU A 97 -19.07 19.87 -27.34
N LYS A 98 -18.97 18.62 -26.88
CA LYS A 98 -18.90 17.45 -27.74
C LYS A 98 -20.17 17.29 -28.56
N ALA A 99 -21.34 17.37 -27.92
CA ALA A 99 -22.63 17.27 -28.60
C ALA A 99 -22.81 18.38 -29.65
N GLU A 100 -22.41 19.62 -29.34
CA GLU A 100 -22.43 20.73 -30.30
C GLU A 100 -21.51 20.48 -31.51
N ALA A 101 -20.28 20.03 -31.26
CA ALA A 101 -19.32 19.72 -32.33
C ALA A 101 -19.81 18.57 -33.22
N ASP A 102 -20.41 17.54 -32.61
CA ASP A 102 -20.98 16.39 -33.32
C ASP A 102 -22.21 16.78 -34.13
N SER A 103 -23.11 17.61 -33.57
CA SER A 103 -24.30 18.13 -34.26
C SER A 103 -23.94 19.00 -35.47
N ILE A 104 -23.02 19.96 -35.32
CA ILE A 104 -22.58 20.83 -36.42
C ILE A 104 -21.89 20.03 -37.53
N ARG A 105 -21.10 19.02 -37.16
CA ARG A 105 -20.47 18.11 -38.11
C ARG A 105 -21.50 17.30 -38.90
N GLN A 106 -22.53 16.77 -38.24
CA GLN A 106 -23.63 16.05 -38.91
C GLN A 106 -24.44 16.98 -39.81
N LYS A 107 -24.79 18.18 -39.34
CA LYS A 107 -25.53 19.18 -40.11
C LYS A 107 -24.84 19.55 -41.42
N HIS A 108 -23.52 19.69 -41.42
CA HIS A 108 -22.75 20.09 -42.61
C HIS A 108 -22.20 18.93 -43.45
N ALA A 109 -22.30 17.69 -42.97
CA ALA A 109 -21.83 16.50 -43.68
C ALA A 109 -22.33 16.39 -45.13
N PRO A 110 -23.64 16.56 -45.44
CA PRO A 110 -24.13 16.41 -46.82
C PRO A 110 -23.56 17.48 -47.76
N LEU A 111 -23.50 18.75 -47.33
CA LEU A 111 -22.92 19.85 -48.12
C LEU A 111 -21.44 19.59 -48.45
N LEU A 112 -20.67 19.14 -47.45
CA LEU A 112 -19.25 18.84 -47.65
C LEU A 112 -19.01 17.60 -48.52
N ALA A 113 -19.91 16.61 -48.42
CA ALA A 113 -19.90 15.44 -49.29
C ALA A 113 -20.20 15.83 -50.74
N GLU A 114 -21.21 16.69 -50.98
CA GLU A 114 -21.54 17.20 -52.31
C GLU A 114 -20.38 18.00 -52.91
N TYR A 115 -19.80 18.93 -52.15
CA TYR A 115 -18.62 19.69 -52.58
C TYR A 115 -17.45 18.78 -52.98
N THR A 116 -17.23 17.71 -52.22
CA THR A 116 -16.17 16.72 -52.50
C THR A 116 -16.49 15.86 -53.72
N ALA A 117 -17.74 15.42 -53.85
CA ALA A 117 -18.21 14.62 -54.98
C ALA A 117 -18.10 15.39 -56.31
N LEU A 118 -18.48 16.68 -56.32
CA LEU A 118 -18.32 17.54 -57.49
C LEU A 118 -16.84 17.66 -57.88
N GLY A 119 -15.94 17.81 -56.91
CA GLY A 119 -14.49 17.81 -57.19
C GLY A 119 -13.98 16.51 -57.82
N LYS A 120 -14.48 15.35 -57.37
CA LYS A 120 -14.15 14.04 -57.97
C LYS A 120 -14.68 13.93 -59.39
N LYS A 121 -15.95 14.29 -59.62
CA LYS A 121 -16.59 14.30 -60.94
C LYS A 121 -15.87 15.24 -61.93
N THR A 122 -15.42 16.42 -61.48
CA THR A 122 -14.55 17.29 -62.30
C THR A 122 -13.25 16.55 -62.68
N SER A 123 -12.59 15.90 -61.73
CA SER A 123 -11.34 15.17 -62.00
C SER A 123 -11.54 14.00 -62.97
N GLU A 124 -12.66 13.30 -62.90
CA GLU A 124 -13.01 12.22 -63.84
C GLU A 124 -13.30 12.75 -65.24
N ALA A 125 -14.09 13.82 -65.37
CA ALA A 125 -14.37 14.46 -66.66
C ALA A 125 -13.10 14.99 -67.34
N ARG A 126 -12.12 15.49 -66.56
CA ARG A 126 -10.81 15.89 -67.09
C ARG A 126 -10.03 14.71 -67.70
N LYS A 127 -10.10 13.53 -67.07
CA LYS A 127 -9.48 12.31 -67.63
C LYS A 127 -10.11 11.89 -68.96
N ASN A 128 -11.42 12.09 -69.08
CA ASN A 128 -12.19 11.77 -70.29
C ASN A 128 -12.13 12.87 -71.37
N LYS A 129 -11.38 13.96 -71.15
CA LYS A 129 -11.28 15.13 -72.04
C LYS A 129 -12.64 15.80 -72.36
N ASP A 130 -13.63 15.64 -71.49
CA ASP A 130 -14.95 16.26 -71.63
C ASP A 130 -14.97 17.65 -70.98
N ASN A 131 -14.51 18.65 -71.74
CA ASN A 131 -14.40 20.04 -71.27
C ASN A 131 -15.75 20.66 -70.88
N LYS A 132 -16.85 20.26 -71.52
CA LYS A 132 -18.19 20.77 -71.22
C LYS A 132 -18.64 20.31 -69.83
N THR A 133 -18.45 19.03 -69.54
CA THR A 133 -18.81 18.44 -68.23
C THR A 133 -17.90 18.95 -67.11
N VAL A 134 -16.60 19.19 -67.39
CA VAL A 134 -15.67 19.86 -66.45
C VAL A 134 -16.21 21.24 -66.04
N LEU A 135 -16.54 22.09 -67.02
CA LEU A 135 -17.04 23.44 -66.76
C LEU A 135 -18.34 23.41 -65.93
N LEU A 136 -19.26 22.50 -66.27
CA LEU A 136 -20.52 22.35 -65.54
C LEU A 136 -20.32 21.97 -64.06
N TYR A 137 -19.45 20.98 -63.78
CA TYR A 137 -19.17 20.57 -62.40
C TYR A 137 -18.40 21.64 -61.63
N ASP A 138 -17.49 22.37 -62.28
CA ASP A 138 -16.76 23.48 -61.64
C ASP A 138 -17.70 24.65 -61.30
N LEU A 139 -18.65 25.00 -62.16
CA LEU A 139 -19.68 26.02 -61.85
C LEU A 139 -20.56 25.59 -60.66
N LYS A 140 -21.04 24.34 -60.64
CA LYS A 140 -21.81 23.79 -59.50
C LYS A 140 -21.01 23.82 -58.20
N ARG A 141 -19.73 23.44 -58.26
CA ARG A 141 -18.84 23.44 -57.10
C ARG A 141 -18.54 24.87 -56.61
N ASN A 142 -18.35 25.81 -57.53
CA ASN A 142 -18.13 27.21 -57.21
C ASN A 142 -19.35 27.84 -56.53
N ARG A 143 -20.57 27.47 -56.93
CA ARG A 143 -21.83 27.92 -56.28
C ARG A 143 -21.84 27.63 -54.79
N ILE A 144 -21.40 26.45 -54.37
CA ILE A 144 -21.43 26.01 -52.96
C ILE A 144 -20.08 26.21 -52.24
N LYS A 145 -19.07 26.78 -52.91
CA LYS A 145 -17.70 26.89 -52.37
C LYS A 145 -17.64 27.75 -51.11
N ALA A 146 -18.30 28.90 -51.11
CA ALA A 146 -18.33 29.80 -49.96
C ALA A 146 -19.04 29.16 -48.77
N GLU A 147 -20.17 28.51 -49.02
CA GLU A 147 -20.93 27.79 -48.00
C GLU A 147 -20.13 26.62 -47.42
N ALA A 148 -19.47 25.82 -48.27
CA ALA A 148 -18.61 24.72 -47.85
C ALA A 148 -17.39 25.23 -47.04
N ALA A 149 -16.84 26.39 -47.37
CA ALA A 149 -15.75 27.00 -46.59
C ALA A 149 -16.25 27.47 -45.22
N SER A 150 -17.40 28.13 -45.17
CA SER A 150 -18.06 28.55 -43.91
C SER A 150 -18.39 27.34 -43.02
N ALA A 151 -18.93 26.26 -43.60
CA ALA A 151 -19.22 25.02 -42.91
C ALA A 151 -17.95 24.37 -42.31
N ARG A 152 -16.85 24.30 -43.06
CA ARG A 152 -15.57 23.80 -42.54
C ARG A 152 -15.05 24.64 -41.38
N GLN A 153 -15.16 25.97 -41.49
CA GLN A 153 -14.73 26.87 -40.44
C GLN A 153 -15.58 26.71 -39.16
N SER A 154 -16.91 26.55 -39.30
CA SER A 154 -17.81 26.31 -38.17
C SER A 154 -17.48 25.00 -37.44
N ILE A 155 -17.26 23.90 -38.18
CA ILE A 155 -16.82 22.62 -37.62
C ILE A 155 -15.49 22.80 -36.87
N LYS A 156 -14.51 23.45 -37.50
CA LYS A 156 -13.19 23.68 -36.92
C LYS A 156 -13.29 24.45 -35.59
N GLN A 157 -14.04 25.55 -35.55
CA GLN A 157 -14.22 26.36 -34.35
C GLN A 157 -14.81 25.54 -33.18
N LYS A 158 -15.84 24.73 -33.43
CA LYS A 158 -16.45 23.89 -32.39
C LYS A 158 -15.52 22.77 -31.90
N GLN A 159 -14.76 22.16 -32.81
CA GLN A 159 -13.75 21.16 -32.46
C GLN A 159 -12.60 21.76 -31.64
N GLU A 160 -12.13 22.95 -32.00
CA GLU A 160 -11.10 23.69 -31.26
C GLU A 160 -11.59 24.08 -29.86
N ALA A 161 -12.83 24.56 -29.73
CA ALA A 161 -13.44 24.85 -28.43
C ALA A 161 -13.49 23.61 -27.52
N TYR A 162 -13.95 22.46 -28.04
CA TYR A 162 -13.95 21.19 -27.31
C TYR A 162 -12.54 20.72 -26.92
N SER A 163 -11.59 20.78 -27.87
CA SER A 163 -10.18 20.43 -27.64
C SER A 163 -9.53 21.29 -26.55
N SER A 164 -9.75 22.61 -26.62
CA SER A 164 -9.24 23.55 -25.62
C SER A 164 -9.83 23.28 -24.23
N ALA A 165 -11.15 23.14 -24.15
CA ALA A 165 -11.84 22.80 -22.90
C ALA A 165 -11.31 21.50 -22.28
N LYS A 166 -11.06 20.47 -23.11
CA LYS A 166 -10.48 19.20 -22.67
C LYS A 166 -9.08 19.38 -22.08
N LYS A 167 -8.23 20.20 -22.70
CA LYS A 167 -6.88 20.51 -22.18
C LYS A 167 -6.95 21.22 -20.83
N HIS A 168 -7.82 22.22 -20.69
CA HIS A 168 -8.02 22.93 -19.43
C HIS A 168 -8.54 22.00 -18.33
N THR A 169 -9.54 21.16 -18.64
CA THR A 169 -10.07 20.14 -17.72
C THR A 169 -8.96 19.19 -17.26
N ALA A 170 -8.14 18.70 -18.20
CA ALA A 170 -7.02 17.82 -17.89
C ALA A 170 -5.97 18.49 -16.99
N ALA A 171 -5.69 19.77 -17.21
CA ALA A 171 -4.79 20.55 -16.35
C ALA A 171 -5.34 20.68 -14.92
N LYS A 172 -6.63 21.01 -14.74
CA LYS A 172 -7.29 21.04 -13.42
C LYS A 172 -7.21 19.68 -12.73
N ALA A 173 -7.58 18.60 -13.43
CA ALA A 173 -7.52 17.25 -12.92
C ALA A 173 -6.09 16.83 -12.52
N LYS A 174 -5.09 17.28 -13.26
CA LYS A 174 -3.68 17.01 -12.97
C LYS A 174 -3.26 17.65 -11.64
N LEU A 175 -3.65 18.89 -11.35
CA LEU A 175 -3.31 19.56 -10.08
C LEU A 175 -3.75 18.77 -8.84
N VAL A 176 -4.95 18.16 -8.91
CA VAL A 176 -5.50 17.31 -7.85
C VAL A 176 -4.77 15.97 -7.79
N LYS A 177 -4.54 15.32 -8.94
CA LYS A 177 -3.82 14.03 -9.00
C LYS A 177 -2.38 14.13 -8.50
N ASP A 178 -1.69 15.21 -8.84
CA ASP A 178 -0.31 15.45 -8.42
C ASP A 178 -0.24 15.62 -6.89
N ALA A 179 -1.27 16.15 -6.24
CA ALA A 179 -1.35 16.26 -4.78
C ALA A 179 -1.41 14.89 -4.07
N ILE A 180 -2.01 13.88 -4.71
CA ILE A 180 -2.16 12.52 -4.14
C ILE A 180 -1.21 11.48 -4.75
N ILE A 181 -0.27 11.89 -5.60
CA ILE A 181 0.56 10.97 -6.39
C ILE A 181 1.40 10.01 -5.54
N ARG A 182 1.77 10.42 -4.32
CA ARG A 182 2.59 9.61 -3.39
C ARG A 182 1.78 8.66 -2.51
N VAL A 183 0.44 8.78 -2.46
CA VAL A 183 -0.40 7.93 -1.61
C VAL A 183 -0.16 6.42 -1.84
N PRO A 184 -0.04 5.91 -3.08
CA PRO A 184 0.26 4.50 -3.31
C PRO A 184 1.60 4.04 -2.73
N ALA A 185 2.63 4.89 -2.78
CA ALA A 185 3.94 4.56 -2.21
C ALA A 185 3.88 4.48 -0.68
N ILE A 186 3.18 5.42 -0.03
CA ILE A 186 2.97 5.39 1.43
C ILE A 186 2.15 4.15 1.83
N LYS A 187 1.13 3.78 1.07
CA LYS A 187 0.36 2.54 1.31
C LYS A 187 1.25 1.29 1.27
N LYS A 188 2.27 1.24 0.41
CA LYS A 188 3.25 0.14 0.41
C LYS A 188 4.08 0.11 1.70
N GLN A 189 4.50 1.27 2.22
CA GLN A 189 5.20 1.35 3.51
C GLN A 189 4.33 0.88 4.66
N ILE A 190 3.04 1.25 4.67
CA ILE A 190 2.05 0.75 5.63
C ILE A 190 1.93 -0.78 5.55
N THR A 191 1.88 -1.35 4.35
CA THR A 191 1.85 -2.82 4.16
C THR A 191 3.09 -3.49 4.73
N ALA A 192 4.28 -2.94 4.50
CA ALA A 192 5.52 -3.48 5.05
C ALA A 192 5.52 -3.50 6.59
N GLU A 193 5.11 -2.40 7.23
CA GLU A 193 5.00 -2.34 8.70
C GLU A 193 3.93 -3.32 9.24
N ASN A 194 2.81 -3.52 8.53
CA ASN A 194 1.81 -4.53 8.91
C ASN A 194 2.37 -5.97 8.81
N GLN A 195 3.19 -6.26 7.81
CA GLN A 195 3.88 -7.54 7.70
C GLN A 195 4.86 -7.76 8.85
N GLN A 196 5.62 -6.72 9.22
CA GLN A 196 6.48 -6.75 10.40
C GLN A 196 5.69 -7.02 11.68
N ILE A 197 4.57 -6.32 11.91
CA ILE A 197 3.67 -6.58 13.06
C ILE A 197 3.15 -8.02 13.04
N THR A 198 2.84 -8.57 11.86
CA THR A 198 2.39 -9.96 11.73
C THR A 198 3.47 -10.95 12.15
N ALA A 199 4.73 -10.73 11.73
CA ALA A 199 5.86 -11.55 12.16
C ALA A 199 6.10 -11.44 13.66
N LEU A 200 6.08 -10.22 14.21
CA LEU A 200 6.23 -9.97 15.64
C LEU A 200 5.15 -10.67 16.48
N ASN A 201 3.90 -10.67 16.03
CA ASN A 201 2.82 -11.39 16.73
C ASN A 201 3.03 -12.92 16.76
N LYS A 202 3.62 -13.50 15.70
CA LYS A 202 4.01 -14.92 15.71
C LYS A 202 5.11 -15.17 16.74
N SER A 203 6.17 -14.35 16.76
CA SER A 203 7.23 -14.45 17.78
C SER A 203 6.69 -14.27 19.19
N LYS A 204 5.75 -13.34 19.41
CA LYS A 204 5.08 -13.15 20.70
C LYS A 204 4.34 -14.40 21.13
N THR A 205 3.64 -15.05 20.20
CA THR A 205 2.89 -16.28 20.47
C THR A 205 3.82 -17.41 20.92
N GLU A 206 4.98 -17.57 20.27
CA GLU A 206 5.97 -18.57 20.67
C GLU A 206 6.63 -18.23 22.01
N ALA A 207 7.01 -16.97 22.25
CA ALA A 207 7.53 -16.53 23.55
C ALA A 207 6.52 -16.77 24.69
N ASN A 208 5.23 -16.51 24.44
CA ASN A 208 4.17 -16.79 25.40
C ASN A 208 4.01 -18.29 25.70
N LYS A 209 4.24 -19.18 24.73
CA LYS A 209 4.26 -20.63 24.98
C LYS A 209 5.43 -21.01 25.88
N ARG A 210 6.63 -20.49 25.62
CA ARG A 210 7.83 -20.76 26.43
C ARG A 210 7.70 -20.19 27.84
N TYR A 211 7.19 -18.96 27.99
CA TYR A 211 6.84 -18.37 29.26
C TYR A 211 5.91 -19.28 30.08
N LYS A 212 4.80 -19.75 29.49
CA LYS A 212 3.87 -20.66 30.16
C LYS A 212 4.51 -22.00 30.53
N ALA A 213 5.43 -22.51 29.73
CA ALA A 213 6.16 -23.73 30.04
C ALA A 213 7.11 -23.53 31.24
N ALA A 214 7.87 -22.43 31.27
CA ALA A 214 8.75 -22.08 32.39
C ALA A 214 7.96 -21.91 33.70
N VAL A 215 6.82 -21.21 33.65
CA VAL A 215 5.92 -21.07 34.82
C VAL A 215 5.44 -22.43 35.33
N LYS A 216 5.06 -23.35 34.45
CA LYS A 216 4.64 -24.71 34.85
C LYS A 216 5.77 -25.54 35.45
N GLN A 217 7.00 -25.32 34.99
CA GLN A 217 8.20 -25.97 35.51
C GLN A 217 8.70 -25.32 36.82
N GLY A 218 8.11 -24.18 37.20
CA GLY A 218 8.54 -23.40 38.35
C GLY A 218 9.80 -22.58 38.10
N ASP A 219 10.33 -22.51 36.88
CA ASP A 219 11.59 -21.81 36.58
C ASP A 219 11.36 -20.28 36.48
N ALA A 220 11.53 -19.59 37.61
CA ALA A 220 11.33 -18.14 37.69
C ALA A 220 12.32 -17.33 36.81
N PRO A 221 13.63 -17.64 36.78
CA PRO A 221 14.57 -16.99 35.85
C PRO A 221 14.17 -17.14 34.37
N ALA A 222 13.78 -18.35 33.92
CA ALA A 222 13.34 -18.55 32.54
C ALA A 222 12.00 -17.85 32.24
N ALA A 223 11.06 -17.84 33.19
CA ALA A 223 9.80 -17.11 33.04
C ALA A 223 10.03 -15.60 32.91
N LYS A 224 10.91 -15.01 33.73
CA LYS A 224 11.34 -13.61 33.60
C LYS A 224 11.91 -13.33 32.22
N ALA A 225 12.82 -14.18 31.74
CA ALA A 225 13.49 -13.99 30.45
C ALA A 225 12.49 -13.97 29.29
N GLU A 226 11.57 -14.92 29.22
CA GLU A 226 10.56 -14.97 28.16
C GLU A 226 9.54 -13.82 28.27
N LEU A 227 9.19 -13.39 29.48
CA LEU A 227 8.31 -12.24 29.68
C LEU A 227 8.98 -10.93 29.22
N ALA A 228 10.28 -10.76 29.46
CA ALA A 228 11.05 -9.65 28.93
C ALA A 228 11.06 -9.63 27.39
N VAL A 229 11.20 -10.80 26.75
CA VAL A 229 11.08 -10.95 25.29
C VAL A 229 9.69 -10.50 24.80
N ILE A 230 8.62 -10.87 25.49
CA ILE A 230 7.25 -10.42 25.15
C ILE A 230 7.14 -8.89 25.23
N VAL A 231 7.65 -8.28 26.30
CA VAL A 231 7.65 -6.82 26.47
C VAL A 231 8.39 -6.12 25.33
N ASP A 232 9.56 -6.63 24.94
CA ASP A 232 10.34 -6.05 23.85
C ASP A 232 9.66 -6.19 22.48
N ILE A 233 9.00 -7.33 22.22
CA ILE A 233 8.18 -7.51 21.02
C ILE A 233 7.01 -6.51 21.01
N LEU A 234 6.35 -6.29 22.15
CA LEU A 234 5.24 -5.34 22.24
C LEU A 234 5.69 -3.88 22.00
N LYS A 235 6.88 -3.49 22.46
CA LYS A 235 7.50 -2.18 22.15
C LYS A 235 7.80 -2.03 20.66
N GLN A 236 8.27 -3.10 20.01
CA GLN A 236 8.50 -3.09 18.56
C GLN A 236 7.18 -2.94 17.79
N ILE A 237 6.12 -3.64 18.21
CA ILE A 237 4.77 -3.48 17.62
C ILE A 237 4.30 -2.03 17.77
N GLN A 238 4.46 -1.44 18.96
CA GLN A 238 4.09 -0.04 19.21
C GLN A 238 4.84 0.91 18.26
N THR A 239 6.14 0.68 18.07
CA THR A 239 6.98 1.47 17.16
C THR A 239 6.48 1.39 15.71
N SER A 240 6.17 0.19 15.21
CA SER A 240 5.58 0.02 13.88
C SER A 240 4.20 0.69 13.76
N GLN A 241 3.37 0.62 14.80
CA GLN A 241 2.07 1.30 14.82
C GLN A 241 2.20 2.83 14.80
N GLN A 242 3.16 3.40 15.52
CA GLN A 242 3.44 4.84 15.47
C GLN A 242 3.87 5.30 14.07
N LYS A 243 4.69 4.50 13.37
CA LYS A 243 5.04 4.79 11.97
C LYS A 243 3.81 4.73 11.07
N ILE A 244 2.97 3.70 11.21
CA ILE A 244 1.72 3.59 10.45
C ILE A 244 0.83 4.81 10.71
N MET A 245 0.69 5.25 11.97
CA MET A 245 -0.09 6.46 12.29
C MET A 245 0.45 7.70 11.56
N LYS A 246 1.77 7.92 11.57
CA LYS A 246 2.41 9.03 10.83
C LYS A 246 2.15 8.94 9.32
N TYR A 247 2.19 7.74 8.75
CA TYR A 247 1.87 7.52 7.34
C TYR A 247 0.41 7.84 7.03
N GLU A 248 -0.54 7.42 7.86
CA GLU A 248 -1.97 7.72 7.69
C GLU A 248 -2.25 9.24 7.84
N GLN A 249 -1.57 9.93 8.76
CA GLN A 249 -1.64 11.38 8.89
C GLN A 249 -1.07 12.11 7.66
N SER A 250 0.04 11.62 7.10
CA SER A 250 0.62 12.13 5.87
C SER A 250 -0.32 11.97 4.68
N ILE A 251 -1.01 10.82 4.58
CA ILE A 251 -2.08 10.61 3.60
C ILE A 251 -3.18 11.64 3.82
N ALA A 252 -3.69 11.80 5.04
CA ALA A 252 -4.77 12.76 5.35
C ALA A 252 -4.39 14.20 4.92
N ALA A 253 -3.15 14.63 5.16
CA ALA A 253 -2.67 15.94 4.72
C ALA A 253 -2.61 16.08 3.18
N MET A 254 -2.22 15.02 2.46
CA MET A 254 -2.27 15.01 0.99
C MET A 254 -3.71 15.08 0.47
N LEU A 255 -4.65 14.39 1.14
CA LEU A 255 -6.07 14.44 0.79
C LEU A 255 -6.66 15.83 1.03
N ASN A 256 -6.34 16.48 2.15
CA ASN A 256 -6.73 17.88 2.41
C ASN A 256 -6.21 18.82 1.29
N SER A 257 -4.94 18.67 0.90
CA SER A 257 -4.34 19.46 -0.18
C SER A 257 -5.01 19.21 -1.53
N ALA A 258 -5.43 17.97 -1.80
CA ALA A 258 -6.13 17.61 -3.03
C ALA A 258 -7.56 18.16 -3.06
N GLU A 259 -8.28 18.09 -1.94
CA GLU A 259 -9.62 18.67 -1.78
C GLU A 259 -9.60 20.19 -1.99
N ALA A 260 -8.61 20.89 -1.46
CA ALA A 260 -8.44 22.33 -1.68
C ALA A 260 -8.14 22.73 -3.15
N ARG A 261 -7.77 21.76 -3.99
CA ARG A 261 -7.50 21.96 -5.43
C ARG A 261 -8.64 21.51 -6.32
N LEU A 262 -9.69 20.92 -5.75
CA LEU A 262 -10.88 20.59 -6.52
C LEU A 262 -11.54 21.90 -6.96
N PRO A 263 -11.86 22.03 -8.26
CA PRO A 263 -12.61 23.19 -8.72
C PRO A 263 -14.01 23.15 -8.12
N ASN A 264 -14.44 24.29 -7.57
CA ASN A 264 -15.81 24.52 -7.12
C ASN A 264 -16.82 24.35 -8.26
#